data_AF-A0A662CWY1-F1
#
_entry.id   AF-A0A662CWY1-F1
#
_cell.length_a   1.000
_cell.length_b   1.000
_cell.length_c   1.000
_cell.angle_alpha   90.00
_cell.angle_beta   90.00
_cell.angle_gamma   90.00
#
_symmetry.space_group_name_H-M   'P 1'
#
loop_
_entity.id
_entity.type
_entity.pdbx_description
1 polymer ?
#
loop_
_entity_poly.entity_id
_entity_poly.type
_entity_poly.pdbx_seq_one_letter_code
_entity_poly.pdbx_strand_id
1 'polypeptide(L)'
;MRTLTIVLFIIFLTPILKAQKNGSNIPLHYVGHRGASYLAPENTLASIKLAWELGADGAECDVMLTSDQKVVLFHDKNSKNLTGENYT
;
A
#
# COMPACT_ATOMS: atom_id res chain seq x y z
N MET A 1 30.90 38.54 -29.50
CA MET A 1 30.21 38.86 -28.21
C MET A 1 28.94 38.05 -27.97
N ARG A 2 28.19 37.59 -29.00
CA ARG A 2 26.93 36.83 -28.82
C ARG A 2 27.13 35.36 -28.42
N THR A 3 28.26 34.76 -28.79
CA THR A 3 28.61 33.36 -28.48
C THR A 3 29.00 33.14 -27.02
N LEU A 4 29.68 34.12 -26.39
CA LEU A 4 30.12 34.01 -25.00
C LEU A 4 28.95 34.10 -23.99
N THR A 5 27.90 34.86 -24.33
CA THR A 5 26.68 34.98 -23.51
C THR A 5 25.85 33.70 -23.46
N ILE A 6 25.77 32.95 -24.56
CA ILE A 6 25.01 31.69 -24.65
C ILE A 6 25.69 30.59 -23.83
N VAL A 7 27.02 30.52 -23.86
CA VAL A 7 27.79 29.53 -23.09
C VAL A 7 27.63 29.77 -21.59
N LEU A 8 27.65 31.03 -21.13
CA LEU A 8 27.37 31.35 -19.73
C LEU A 8 25.94 30.95 -19.31
N PHE A 9 24.95 31.17 -20.18
CA PHE A 9 23.56 30.82 -19.88
C PHE A 9 23.37 29.31 -19.69
N ILE A 10 24.08 28.48 -20.46
CA ILE A 10 24.07 27.02 -20.34
C ILE A 10 24.77 26.56 -19.04
N ILE A 11 25.88 27.21 -18.66
CA ILE A 11 26.62 26.91 -17.42
C ILE A 11 25.77 27.21 -16.17
N PHE A 12 24.95 28.25 -16.20
CA PHE A 12 24.07 28.61 -15.07
C PHE A 12 22.70 27.89 -15.06
N LEU A 13 22.17 27.44 -16.21
CA LEU A 13 20.87 26.74 -16.27
C LEU A 13 20.96 25.23 -15.94
N THR A 14 22.10 24.61 -16.25
CA THR A 14 22.34 23.17 -15.99
C THR A 14 22.31 22.75 -14.51
N PRO A 15 22.84 23.51 -13.53
CA PRO A 15 22.70 23.15 -12.12
C PRO A 15 21.26 23.30 -11.59
N ILE A 16 20.46 24.23 -12.16
CA ILE A 16 19.06 24.45 -11.74
C ILE A 16 18.19 23.23 -12.11
N LEU A 17 18.42 22.59 -13.26
CA LEU A 17 17.72 21.37 -13.66
C LEU A 17 18.12 20.13 -12.84
N LYS A 18 19.33 20.09 -12.28
CA LYS A 18 19.83 18.98 -11.45
C LYS A 18 19.46 19.10 -9.96
N ALA A 19 18.97 20.27 -9.52
CA ALA A 19 18.73 20.55 -8.11
C ALA A 19 17.45 19.92 -7.53
N GLN A 20 16.71 19.10 -8.28
CA GLN A 20 15.43 18.55 -7.81
C GLN A 20 15.33 17.05 -8.01
N LYS A 21 16.03 16.28 -7.18
CA LYS A 21 15.67 14.88 -6.87
C LYS A 21 16.28 14.38 -5.55
N ASN A 22 16.21 15.19 -4.50
CA ASN A 22 16.44 14.72 -3.13
C ASN A 22 15.08 14.42 -2.47
N GLY A 23 14.31 13.52 -3.10
CA GLY A 23 13.27 12.79 -2.38
C GLY A 23 13.97 11.68 -1.61
N SER A 24 13.68 11.53 -0.32
CA SER A 24 14.14 10.36 0.43
C SER A 24 13.73 9.09 -0.36
N ASN A 25 14.70 8.21 -0.66
CA ASN A 25 14.43 6.87 -1.20
C ASN A 25 13.84 5.99 -0.10
N ILE A 26 12.68 6.38 0.44
CA ILE A 26 11.90 5.50 1.30
C ILE A 26 11.21 4.52 0.35
N PRO A 27 11.49 3.21 0.44
CA PRO A 27 10.77 2.25 -0.37
C PRO A 27 9.27 2.40 -0.10
N LEU A 28 8.50 2.64 -1.16
CA LEU A 28 7.05 2.69 -1.09
C LEU A 28 6.56 1.24 -1.02
N HIS A 29 5.83 0.90 0.04
CA HIS A 29 5.23 -0.42 0.23
C HIS A 29 3.74 -0.37 -0.08
N TYR A 30 3.28 -1.30 -0.92
CA TYR A 30 1.88 -1.53 -1.24
C TYR A 30 1.35 -2.67 -0.37
N VAL A 31 0.40 -2.37 0.51
CA VAL A 31 -0.19 -3.35 1.42
C VAL A 31 -1.67 -3.53 1.10
N GLY A 32 -2.09 -4.77 0.87
CA GLY A 32 -3.50 -5.12 0.67
C GLY A 32 -4.26 -5.04 1.99
N HIS A 33 -5.15 -4.05 2.14
CA HIS A 33 -6.03 -3.91 3.31
C HIS A 33 -7.00 -5.09 3.38
N ARG A 34 -6.81 -5.96 4.39
CA ARG A 34 -7.48 -7.27 4.56
C ARG A 34 -7.27 -8.22 3.38
N GLY A 35 -6.09 -8.12 2.75
CA GLY A 35 -5.76 -8.74 1.46
C GLY A 35 -6.30 -7.95 0.26
N ALA A 36 -6.61 -8.62 -0.85
CA ALA A 36 -7.29 -8.04 -2.01
C ALA A 36 -8.82 -7.99 -1.77
N SER A 37 -9.25 -7.36 -0.67
CA SER A 37 -10.63 -7.38 -0.13
C SER A 37 -11.72 -6.89 -1.09
N TYR A 38 -11.35 -6.08 -2.09
CA TYR A 38 -12.26 -5.68 -3.15
C TYR A 38 -12.57 -6.80 -4.15
N LEU A 39 -11.64 -7.74 -4.33
CA LEU A 39 -11.70 -8.79 -5.35
C LEU A 39 -11.97 -10.18 -4.78
N ALA A 40 -11.72 -10.39 -3.48
CA ALA A 40 -11.95 -11.63 -2.77
C ALA A 40 -12.39 -11.34 -1.32
N PRO A 41 -13.09 -12.27 -0.64
CA PRO A 41 -13.57 -12.04 0.71
C PRO A 41 -12.44 -11.65 1.67
N GLU A 42 -12.59 -10.52 2.36
CA GLU A 42 -11.60 -9.98 3.29
C GLU A 42 -11.17 -10.98 4.37
N ASN A 43 -9.96 -10.83 4.91
CA ASN A 43 -9.43 -11.66 6.01
C ASN A 43 -9.43 -13.18 5.72
N THR A 44 -9.48 -13.58 4.44
CA THR A 44 -9.35 -14.99 4.01
C THR A 44 -8.01 -15.27 3.35
N LEU A 45 -7.60 -16.55 3.35
CA LEU A 45 -6.44 -17.00 2.57
C LEU A 45 -6.58 -16.69 1.07
N ALA A 46 -7.80 -16.70 0.52
CA ALA A 46 -8.03 -16.37 -0.88
C ALA A 46 -7.68 -14.89 -1.15
N SER A 47 -8.14 -13.97 -0.30
CA SER A 47 -7.83 -12.54 -0.42
C SER A 47 -6.34 -12.23 -0.22
N ILE A 48 -5.68 -12.90 0.74
CA ILE A 48 -4.25 -12.73 1.00
C ILE A 48 -3.42 -13.24 -0.18
N LYS A 49 -3.73 -14.44 -0.70
CA LYS A 49 -3.05 -15.00 -1.88
C LYS A 49 -3.23 -14.12 -3.10
N LEU A 50 -4.44 -13.60 -3.33
CA LEU A 50 -4.69 -12.71 -4.44
C LEU A 50 -3.92 -11.39 -4.33
N ALA A 51 -3.78 -10.81 -3.13
CA ALA A 51 -2.94 -9.63 -2.94
C ALA A 51 -1.48 -9.89 -3.32
N TRP A 52 -0.95 -11.05 -2.94
CA TRP A 52 0.39 -11.49 -3.33
C TRP A 52 0.54 -11.65 -4.84
N GLU A 53 -0.42 -12.32 -5.49
CA GLU A 53 -0.44 -12.51 -6.95
C GLU A 53 -0.52 -11.18 -7.72
N LEU A 54 -1.14 -10.15 -7.13
CA LEU A 54 -1.24 -8.80 -7.68
C LEU A 54 -0.01 -7.91 -7.39
N GLY A 55 1.01 -8.44 -6.69
CA GLY A 55 2.28 -7.75 -6.46
C GLY A 55 2.29 -6.82 -5.24
N ALA A 56 1.40 -7.02 -4.26
CA ALA A 56 1.50 -6.34 -2.98
C ALA A 56 2.75 -6.79 -2.21
N ASP A 57 3.40 -5.86 -1.50
CA ASP A 57 4.53 -6.14 -0.60
C ASP A 57 4.08 -6.89 0.68
N GLY A 58 2.79 -6.81 0.99
CA GLY A 58 2.19 -7.54 2.10
C GLY A 58 0.67 -7.46 2.10
N ALA A 59 0.05 -8.18 3.03
CA ALA A 59 -1.38 -8.07 3.33
C ALA A 59 -1.54 -7.69 4.80
N GLU A 60 -2.37 -6.68 5.05
CA GLU A 60 -2.85 -6.36 6.38
C GLU A 60 -4.01 -7.31 6.73
N CYS A 61 -4.19 -7.60 8.02
CA CYS A 61 -5.28 -8.43 8.51
C CYS A 61 -5.68 -8.04 9.94
N ASP A 62 -6.95 -8.21 10.25
CA ASP A 62 -7.53 -7.90 11.56
C ASP A 62 -7.57 -9.16 12.41
N VAL A 63 -6.95 -9.13 13.59
CA VAL A 63 -6.86 -10.29 14.48
C VAL A 63 -7.78 -10.12 15.68
N MET A 64 -8.60 -11.12 15.95
CA MET A 64 -9.48 -11.17 17.12
C MET A 64 -9.34 -12.48 17.90
N LEU A 65 -9.84 -12.48 19.13
CA LEU A 65 -9.96 -13.66 19.98
C LEU A 65 -11.43 -14.05 20.12
N THR A 66 -11.72 -15.33 19.93
CA THR A 66 -13.02 -15.93 20.27
C THR A 66 -13.18 -16.11 21.78
N SER A 67 -14.40 -16.39 22.24
CA SER A 67 -14.70 -16.65 23.66
C SER A 67 -13.97 -17.87 24.23
N ASP A 68 -13.62 -18.84 23.37
CA ASP A 68 -12.78 -20.00 23.69
C ASP A 68 -11.28 -19.76 23.43
N GLN A 69 -10.88 -18.49 23.33
CA GLN A 69 -9.49 -18.02 23.23
C GLN A 69 -8.75 -18.50 21.97
N LYS A 70 -9.46 -18.64 20.84
CA LYS A 70 -8.87 -18.94 19.53
C LYS A 70 -8.62 -17.65 18.77
N VAL A 71 -7.46 -17.60 18.12
CA VAL A 71 -7.10 -16.49 17.24
C VAL A 71 -7.82 -16.67 15.90
N VAL A 72 -8.53 -15.65 15.45
CA VAL A 72 -9.26 -15.61 14.17
C VAL A 72 -8.97 -14.31 13.43
N LEU A 73 -9.16 -14.33 12.11
CA LEU A 73 -9.10 -13.13 11.28
C LEU A 73 -10.52 -12.61 11.02
N PHE A 74 -10.86 -11.46 11.59
CA PHE A 74 -12.19 -10.87 11.50
C PHE A 74 -12.15 -9.41 11.95
N HIS A 75 -12.86 -8.51 11.27
CA HIS A 75 -12.80 -7.07 11.57
C HIS A 75 -13.94 -6.59 12.49
N ASP A 76 -15.18 -6.97 12.19
CA ASP A 76 -16.35 -6.38 12.84
C ASP A 76 -16.67 -7.05 14.19
N LYS A 77 -17.40 -6.34 15.05
CA LYS A 77 -17.87 -6.90 16.33
C LYS A 77 -18.92 -8.01 16.19
N ASN A 78 -19.49 -8.16 15.01
CA ASN A 78 -20.47 -9.20 14.70
C ASN A 78 -20.42 -9.57 13.22
N SER A 79 -21.05 -10.68 12.85
CA SER A 79 -20.98 -11.22 11.49
C SER A 79 -21.87 -10.54 10.45
N LYS A 80 -22.74 -9.60 10.85
CA LYS A 80 -23.85 -9.14 10.00
C LYS A 80 -23.40 -8.57 8.66
N ASN A 81 -22.28 -7.83 8.64
CA ASN A 81 -21.78 -7.22 7.43
C ASN A 81 -21.23 -8.24 6.42
N LEU A 82 -20.73 -9.38 6.89
CA LEU A 82 -20.09 -10.40 6.05
C LEU A 82 -21.03 -11.56 5.69
N THR A 83 -21.92 -11.95 6.60
CA THR A 83 -22.78 -13.14 6.43
C THR A 83 -24.26 -12.80 6.26
N GLY A 84 -24.68 -11.57 6.54
CA GLY A 84 -26.09 -11.18 6.62
C GLY A 84 -26.79 -11.58 7.92
N GLU A 85 -26.16 -12.44 8.73
CA GLU A 85 -26.68 -12.91 10.02
C GLU A 85 -25.84 -12.34 11.17
N ASN A 86 -26.43 -12.18 12.36
CA ASN A 86 -25.77 -11.55 13.50
C ASN A 86 -25.30 -12.60 14.53
N TYR A 87 -24.03 -12.99 14.41
CA TYR A 87 -23.27 -13.78 15.38
C TYR A 87 -22.24 -12.87 16.07
N THR A 88 -22.02 -13.09 17.37
CA THR A 88 -21.08 -12.36 18.22
C THR A 88 -20.12 -13.30 18.91
#